data_AF-A0A357V5W2-F1
#
_entry.id   AF-A0A357V5W2-F1
#
_cell.length_a   1.000
_cell.length_b   1.000
_cell.length_c   1.000
_cell.angle_alpha   90.00
_cell.angle_beta   90.00
_cell.angle_gamma   90.00
#
_symmetry.space_group_name_H-M   'P 1'
#
loop_
_entity.id
_entity.type
_entity.pdbx_description
1 polymer ?
#
loop_
_entity_poly.entity_id
_entity_poly.type
_entity_poly.pdbx_seq_one_letter_code
_entity_poly.pdbx_strand_id
1 'polypeptide(L)' 'GEFGFDRDEFLTLLTSPDMREETQGDFWFAQSSGITGFPTLLAVEDKQATLVTAGYLPWENLAEPLAGWVAA' A
#
# COMPACT_ATOMS: atom_id res chain seq x y z
N GLY A 1 -15.85 -17.60 -3.02
CA GLY A 1 -15.01 -17.97 -4.19
C GLY A 1 -13.69 -18.57 -3.75
N GLU A 2 -12.72 -18.74 -4.65
CA GLU A 2 -11.37 -19.30 -4.39
C GLU A 2 -10.65 -18.66 -3.18
N PHE A 3 -10.93 -17.39 -2.91
CA PHE A 3 -10.35 -16.61 -1.82
C PHE A 3 -11.29 -16.38 -0.62
N GLY A 4 -12.39 -17.14 -0.51
CA GLY A 4 -13.31 -17.04 0.64
C GLY A 4 -14.31 -15.86 0.63
N PHE A 5 -14.25 -14.96 -0.35
CA PHE A 5 -15.21 -13.85 -0.47
C PHE A 5 -16.55 -14.28 -1.08
N ASP A 6 -17.63 -13.63 -0.64
CA ASP A 6 -18.92 -13.67 -1.32
C ASP A 6 -18.83 -12.93 -2.66
N ARG A 7 -19.42 -13.51 -3.70
CA ARG A 7 -19.27 -12.98 -5.06
C ARG A 7 -20.08 -11.70 -5.26
N ASP A 8 -21.32 -11.69 -4.80
CA ASP A 8 -22.26 -10.61 -5.10
C ASP A 8 -21.94 -9.38 -4.25
N GLU A 9 -21.54 -9.59 -3.00
CA GLU A 9 -20.99 -8.55 -2.13
C GLU A 9 -19.73 -7.92 -2.75
N PHE A 10 -18.78 -8.74 -3.21
CA PHE A 10 -17.56 -8.24 -3.83
C PHE A 10 -17.84 -7.38 -5.07
N LEU A 11 -18.73 -7.83 -5.97
CA LEU A 11 -19.08 -7.08 -7.18
C LEU A 11 -19.79 -5.75 -6.85
N THR A 12 -20.63 -5.76 -5.82
CA THR A 12 -21.32 -4.57 -5.33
C THR A 12 -20.32 -3.53 -4.83
N LEU A 13 -19.36 -3.94 -3.99
CA LEU A 13 -18.34 -3.06 -3.46
C LEU A 13 -17.38 -2.58 -4.55
N LEU A 14 -16.88 -3.48 -5.40
CA LEU A 14 -15.91 -3.17 -6.47
C LEU A 14 -16.40 -2.04 -7.39
N THR A 15 -17.71 -1.96 -7.62
CA THR A 15 -18.30 -0.95 -8.52
C THR A 15 -18.88 0.26 -7.81
N SER A 16 -18.86 0.28 -6.47
CA SER A 16 -19.43 1.34 -5.64
C SER A 16 -18.72 2.68 -5.84
N PRO A 17 -19.41 3.81 -5.63
CA PRO A 17 -18.79 5.13 -5.61
C PRO A 17 -17.68 5.26 -4.56
N ASP A 18 -17.91 4.71 -3.37
CA ASP A 18 -16.98 4.80 -2.23
C ASP A 18 -15.64 4.14 -2.57
N MET A 19 -15.64 2.93 -3.14
CA MET A 19 -14.39 2.27 -3.57
C MET A 19 -13.68 3.03 -4.70
N ARG A 20 -14.40 3.76 -5.55
CA ARG A 20 -13.79 4.62 -6.58
C ARG A 20 -13.09 5.82 -5.95
N GLU A 21 -13.73 6.45 -4.97
CA GLU A 21 -13.15 7.58 -4.22
C GLU A 21 -11.92 7.14 -3.44
N GLU A 22 -11.99 6.01 -2.73
CA GLU A 22 -10.84 5.44 -2.02
C GLU A 22 -9.67 5.12 -2.97
N THR A 23 -9.95 4.44 -4.09
CA THR A 23 -8.92 4.13 -5.11
C THR A 23 -8.28 5.40 -5.69
N GLN A 24 -9.08 6.46 -5.90
CA GLN A 24 -8.56 7.74 -6.36
C GLN A 24 -7.69 8.42 -5.28
N GLY A 25 -8.10 8.31 -4.02
CA GLY A 25 -7.32 8.76 -2.87
C GLY A 25 -5.95 8.10 -2.79
N ASP A 26 -5.88 6.78 -3.03
CA ASP A 26 -4.61 6.04 -3.05
C ASP A 26 -3.67 6.53 -4.17
N PHE A 27 -4.19 6.75 -5.38
CA PHE A 27 -3.39 7.31 -6.48
C PHE A 27 -2.90 8.73 -6.17
N TRP A 28 -3.74 9.57 -5.58
CA TRP A 28 -3.34 10.91 -5.16
C TRP A 28 -2.29 10.87 -4.07
N PHE A 29 -2.45 10.00 -3.07
CA PHE A 29 -1.46 9.81 -2.01
C PHE A 29 -0.10 9.42 -2.58
N ALA A 30 -0.06 8.44 -3.49
CA ALA A 30 1.18 8.03 -4.14
C ALA A 30 1.83 9.18 -4.92
N GLN A 31 1.04 9.92 -5.70
CA GLN A 31 1.52 11.07 -6.46
C GLN A 31 2.03 12.20 -5.57
N SER A 32 1.26 12.60 -4.55
CA SER A 32 1.61 13.72 -3.66
C SER A 32 2.80 13.40 -2.76
N SER A 33 3.05 12.11 -2.49
CA SER A 33 4.21 11.63 -1.74
C SER A 33 5.48 11.53 -2.60
N GLY A 34 5.42 11.87 -3.89
CA GLY A 34 6.58 11.86 -4.79
C GLY A 34 7.03 10.45 -5.21
N ILE A 35 6.15 9.44 -5.13
CA ILE A 35 6.47 8.08 -5.57
C ILE A 35 6.60 8.05 -7.09
N THR A 36 7.76 7.62 -7.60
CA THR A 36 8.09 7.59 -9.03
C THR A 36 8.25 6.18 -9.60
N GLY A 37 8.17 5.14 -8.75
CA GLY A 37 8.34 3.75 -9.15
C GLY A 37 7.72 2.77 -8.16
N PHE A 38 7.52 1.53 -8.62
CA PHE A 38 6.93 0.46 -7.83
C PHE A 38 7.78 -0.82 -7.92
N PRO A 39 7.78 -1.69 -6.88
CA PRO A 39 7.09 -1.52 -5.60
C PRO A 39 7.75 -0.43 -4.73
N THR A 40 6.95 0.31 -3.96
CA THR A 40 7.43 1.25 -2.94
C THR A 40 6.83 0.87 -1.60
N LEU A 41 7.65 0.84 -0.55
CA LEU A 41 7.22 0.58 0.82
C LEU A 41 7.49 1.81 1.67
N LEU A 42 6.45 2.31 2.32
CA LEU A 42 6.51 3.42 3.27
C LEU A 42 6.20 2.89 4.66
N ALA A 43 6.98 3.35 5.63
CA ALA A 43 6.79 3.20 7.05
C ALA A 43 6.00 4.42 7.55
N VAL A 44 4.78 4.23 8.05
CA VAL A 44 3.90 5.34 8.47
C VAL A 44 3.61 5.27 9.97
N GLU A 45 3.97 6.32 10.70
CA GLU A 45 3.72 6.47 12.14
C GLU A 45 3.38 7.94 12.44
N ASP A 46 2.39 8.20 13.29
CA ASP A 46 1.97 9.56 13.67
C ASP A 46 1.80 10.54 12.48
N LYS A 47 1.29 10.02 11.35
CA LYS A 47 1.10 10.74 10.08
C LYS A 47 2.39 11.19 9.38
N GLN A 48 3.55 10.68 9.81
CA GLN A 48 4.83 10.83 9.11
C GLN A 48 5.14 9.55 8.34
N ALA A 49 5.58 9.72 7.09
CA ALA A 49 5.96 8.61 6.22
C ALA A 49 7.47 8.62 5.98
N THR A 50 8.11 7.47 6.20
CA THR A 50 9.53 7.23 5.91
C THR A 50 9.67 6.19 4.79
N LEU A 51 10.56 6.43 3.84
CA LEU A 51 10.83 5.49 2.75
C LEU A 51 11.61 4.28 3.25
N VAL A 52 11.07 3.07 3.05
CA VAL A 52 11.79 1.80 3.30
C VAL A 52 12.45 1.31 2.02
N THR A 53 11.72 1.25 0.91
CA THR A 53 12.29 0.97 -0.43
C THR A 53 11.52 1.68 -1.53
N ALA A 54 12.23 2.11 -2.57
CA ALA A 54 11.68 2.60 -3.84
C ALA A 54 12.20 1.71 -4.98
N GLY A 55 11.61 0.53 -5.11
CA GLY A 55 12.01 -0.52 -6.04
C GLY A 55 12.00 -1.90 -5.40
N TYR A 56 12.16 -2.92 -6.24
CA TYR A 56 12.22 -4.30 -5.80
C TYR A 56 13.47 -4.56 -4.95
N LEU A 57 13.27 -5.20 -3.80
CA LEU A 57 14.31 -5.81 -3.00
C LEU A 57 13.91 -7.26 -2.69
N PRO A 58 14.84 -8.22 -2.81
CA PRO A 58 14.60 -9.56 -2.30
C PRO A 58 14.47 -9.52 -0.76
N TRP A 59 13.80 -10.51 -0.18
CA TRP A 59 13.46 -10.53 1.25
C TRP A 59 14.69 -10.38 2.15
N GLU A 60 15.80 -11.02 1.78
CA GLU A 60 17.06 -10.99 2.52
C GLU A 60 17.60 -9.56 2.68
N ASN A 61 17.30 -8.68 1.72
CA ASN A 61 17.71 -7.27 1.74
C ASN A 61 16.63 -6.34 2.30
N LEU A 62 15.37 -6.78 2.36
CA LEU A 62 14.25 -6.01 2.91
C LEU A 62 14.09 -6.21 4.42
N ALA A 63 14.45 -7.39 4.93
CA ALA A 63 14.20 -7.78 6.32
C ALA A 63 14.86 -6.84 7.34
N GLU A 64 16.11 -6.42 7.11
CA GLU A 64 16.84 -5.55 8.03
C GLU A 64 16.28 -4.10 8.06
N PRO A 65 16.09 -3.40 6.92
CA PRO A 65 15.42 -2.10 6.91
C PRO A 65 14.02 -2.12 7.54
N LEU A 66 13.26 -3.19 7.30
CA LEU A 66 11.92 -3.34 7.85
C LEU A 66 11.95 -3.53 9.38
N ALA A 67 12.84 -4.38 9.89
CA ALA A 67 13.00 -4.62 11.32
C ALA A 67 13.44 -3.34 12.07
N GLY A 68 14.32 -2.54 11.46
CA GLY A 68 14.75 -1.26 12.03
C GLY A 68 13.60 -0.26 12.21
N TRP A 69 12.55 -0.35 11.38
CA TRP A 69 11.34 0.46 11.55
C TRP A 69 10.35 -0.14 12.55
N VAL A 70 10.06 -1.44 12.50
CA VAL A 70 9.07 -2.07 13.42
C VAL A 70 9.51 -2.02 14.89
N ALA A 71 10.82 -1.88 15.15
CA ALA A 71 11.37 -1.79 16.49
C ALA A 71 11.46 -0.35 17.05
N ALA A 72 11.16 0.67 16.25
CA ALA A 72 11.06 2.07 16.69
C ALA A 72 9.72 2.34 17.37
#